data_AF-A0A951TIT2-F1
#
_entry.id   AF-A0A951TIT2-F1
#
_cell.length_a   1.000
_cell.length_b   1.000
_cell.length_c   1.000
_cell.angle_alpha   90.00
_cell.angle_beta   90.00
_cell.angle_gamma   90.00
#
_symmetry.space_group_name_H-M   'P 1'
#
loop_
_entity.id
_entity.type
_entity.pdbx_description
1 polymer ?
#
loop_
_entity_poly.entity_id
_entity_poly.type
_entity_poly.pdbx_seq_one_letter_code
_entity_poly.pdbx_strand_id
1 'polypeptide(L)'
;EMSFRSTTYADRWSARGFRVKVSENRIDFVYDPVQVERAGRDRTEKFATYGDWADDIEKRTPHYREIFPLGYDLDDVKRTFQKKLGHTLLALRKTRVKDGKTQFWFEAAYLMKDVKTEMIAPLLEDGSMALEFDAQTSHNHGTKFRIKRSRAPLLFNEFRLVE
;
A
#
# COMPACT_ATOMS: atom_id res chain seq x y z
N GLU A 1 -3.65 -20.26 -9.50
CA GLU A 1 -3.25 -18.85 -9.72
C GLU A 1 -2.23 -18.44 -8.67
N MET A 2 -1.10 -17.85 -9.08
CA MET A 2 -0.15 -17.26 -8.14
C MET A 2 -0.60 -15.85 -7.79
N SER A 3 -0.50 -15.48 -6.52
CA SER A 3 -0.87 -14.15 -6.04
C SER A 3 0.18 -13.60 -5.09
N PHE A 4 0.42 -12.29 -5.20
CA PHE A 4 1.23 -11.52 -4.29
C PHE A 4 0.41 -10.34 -3.78
N ARG A 5 0.10 -10.40 -2.48
CA ARG A 5 -0.60 -9.32 -1.76
C ARG A 5 0.27 -8.87 -0.62
N SER A 6 0.59 -7.58 -0.60
CA SER A 6 1.41 -7.00 0.45
C SER A 6 1.05 -5.54 0.66
N THR A 7 0.69 -5.18 1.89
CA THR A 7 0.66 -3.78 2.34
C THR A 7 1.95 -3.53 3.10
N THR A 8 2.82 -2.70 2.54
CA THR A 8 4.18 -2.48 3.06
C THR A 8 4.37 -1.02 3.42
N TYR A 9 4.96 -0.81 4.59
CA TYR A 9 5.20 0.50 5.17
C TYR A 9 6.70 0.81 5.20
N ALA A 10 7.05 2.09 5.38
CA ALA A 10 8.45 2.49 5.51
C ALA A 10 8.97 2.47 6.95
N ASP A 11 8.08 2.53 7.94
CA ASP A 11 8.42 2.58 9.37
C ASP A 11 8.74 1.20 9.99
N ARG A 12 8.48 0.10 9.27
CA ARG A 12 8.74 -1.26 9.75
C ARG A 12 8.95 -2.25 8.62
N TRP A 13 9.60 -3.37 8.94
CA TRP A 13 9.57 -4.56 8.10
C TRP A 13 8.23 -5.29 8.28
N SER A 14 7.74 -5.87 7.20
CA SER A 14 6.67 -6.88 7.27
C SER A 14 7.22 -8.21 7.78
N ALA A 15 6.36 -9.09 8.28
CA ALA A 15 6.76 -10.44 8.71
C ALA A 15 7.42 -11.26 7.59
N ARG A 16 7.16 -10.90 6.33
CA ARG A 16 7.79 -11.47 5.13
C ARG A 16 9.04 -10.71 4.66
N GLY A 17 9.66 -9.86 5.49
CA GLY A 17 10.93 -9.20 5.15
C GLY A 17 10.84 -8.11 4.08
N PHE A 18 9.66 -7.60 3.76
CA PHE A 18 9.50 -6.44 2.87
C PHE A 18 9.42 -5.12 3.63
N ARG A 19 9.93 -4.04 3.05
CA ARG A 19 9.85 -2.66 3.56
C ARG A 19 9.82 -1.65 2.41
N VAL A 20 9.28 -0.45 2.67
CA VAL A 20 9.45 0.71 1.80
C VAL A 20 10.65 1.53 2.26
N LYS A 21 11.52 1.94 1.35
CA LYS A 21 12.56 2.94 1.60
C LYS A 21 12.23 4.19 0.81
N VAL A 22 12.32 5.34 1.46
CA VAL A 22 12.13 6.64 0.83
C VAL A 22 13.47 7.36 0.84
N SER A 23 13.85 7.92 -0.29
CA SER A 23 14.99 8.83 -0.44
C SER A 23 14.55 10.10 -1.15
N GLU A 24 15.48 11.02 -1.40
CA GLU A 24 15.18 12.36 -1.96
C GLU A 24 14.33 12.31 -3.23
N ASN A 25 14.61 11.39 -4.16
CA ASN A 25 13.94 11.28 -5.45
C ASN A 25 13.30 9.92 -5.72
N ARG A 26 13.30 8.99 -4.76
CA ARG A 26 12.90 7.61 -5.02
C ARG A 26 12.13 6.98 -3.87
N ILE A 27 11.18 6.13 -4.23
CA ILE A 27 10.49 5.22 -3.32
C ILE A 27 10.84 3.80 -3.76
N ASP A 28 11.53 3.06 -2.91
CA ASP A 28 11.95 1.69 -3.18
C ASP A 28 11.16 0.69 -2.34
N PHE A 29 10.52 -0.26 -3.01
CA PHE A 29 10.02 -1.46 -2.38
C PHE A 29 11.15 -2.48 -2.32
N VAL A 30 11.58 -2.83 -1.11
CA VAL A 30 12.75 -3.69 -0.85
C VAL A 30 12.34 -4.99 -0.16
N TYR A 31 13.15 -6.02 -0.36
CA TYR A 31 13.08 -7.29 0.33
C TYR A 31 14.43 -7.62 0.96
N ASP A 32 14.42 -8.07 2.21
CA ASP A 32 15.59 -8.55 2.93
C ASP A 32 15.23 -9.86 3.66
N PRO A 33 15.80 -11.01 3.26
CA PRO A 33 15.50 -12.31 3.87
C PRO A 33 15.93 -12.38 5.34
N VAL A 34 16.88 -11.55 5.79
CA VAL A 34 17.32 -11.49 7.20
C VAL A 34 16.23 -10.91 8.09
N GLN A 35 15.34 -10.09 7.52
CA GLN A 35 14.25 -9.42 8.24
C GLN A 35 12.96 -10.24 8.26
N VAL A 36 12.97 -11.45 7.71
CA VAL A 36 11.83 -12.36 7.74
C VAL A 36 11.61 -12.84 9.18
N GLU A 37 10.37 -12.75 9.66
CA GLU A 37 9.95 -13.30 10.94
C GLU A 37 9.82 -14.82 10.82
N ARG A 38 10.95 -15.53 10.70
CA ARG A 38 11.01 -16.92 10.24
C ARG A 38 10.14 -17.89 11.04
N ALA A 39 9.98 -17.68 12.35
CA ALA A 39 9.15 -18.52 13.22
C ALA A 39 7.65 -18.18 13.16
N GLY A 40 7.27 -17.06 12.54
CA GLY A 40 5.88 -16.62 12.43
C GLY A 40 5.08 -17.51 11.48
N ARG A 41 3.81 -17.79 11.84
CA ARG A 41 2.88 -18.55 11.00
C ARG A 41 2.58 -17.79 9.72
N ASP A 42 2.62 -18.48 8.58
CA ASP A 42 2.17 -17.89 7.32
C ASP A 42 0.65 -17.72 7.30
N ARG A 43 0.20 -16.47 7.22
CA ARG A 43 -1.23 -16.11 7.16
C ARG A 43 -1.92 -16.54 5.86
N THR A 44 -1.17 -16.91 4.82
CA THR A 44 -1.78 -17.46 3.59
C THR A 44 -1.99 -18.96 3.64
N GLU A 45 -1.49 -19.63 4.70
CA GLU A 45 -1.59 -21.08 4.92
C GLU A 45 -1.00 -21.94 3.80
N LYS A 46 -0.21 -21.32 2.91
CA LYS A 46 0.53 -22.01 1.85
C LYS A 46 1.81 -22.66 2.37
N PHE A 47 2.35 -22.08 3.45
CA PHE A 47 3.54 -22.54 4.15
C PHE A 47 3.20 -22.69 5.64
N ALA A 48 3.97 -23.49 6.39
CA ALA A 48 3.76 -23.57 7.83
C ALA A 48 4.25 -22.27 8.50
N THR A 49 5.40 -21.76 8.08
CA THR A 49 6.02 -20.54 8.59
C THR A 49 6.44 -19.57 7.48
N TYR A 50 6.71 -18.32 7.84
CA TYR A 50 7.38 -17.39 6.93
C TYR A 50 8.81 -17.81 6.59
N GLY A 51 9.47 -18.61 7.44
CA GLY A 51 10.77 -19.21 7.15
C GLY A 51 10.70 -20.17 5.96
N ASP A 52 9.71 -21.07 5.96
CA ASP A 52 9.51 -22.01 4.84
C ASP A 52 9.21 -21.28 3.53
N TRP A 53 8.43 -20.18 3.60
CA TRP A 53 8.17 -19.30 2.47
C TRP A 53 9.45 -18.63 1.94
N ALA A 54 10.31 -18.14 2.84
CA ALA A 54 11.56 -17.50 2.44
C ALA A 54 12.54 -18.51 1.81
N ASP A 55 12.61 -19.72 2.35
CA ASP A 55 13.47 -20.80 1.83
C ASP A 55 13.00 -21.31 0.47
N ASP A 56 11.69 -21.27 0.22
CA ASP A 56 11.11 -21.52 -1.09
C ASP A 56 11.47 -20.39 -2.08
N ILE A 57 11.32 -19.12 -1.69
CA ILE A 57 11.66 -17.98 -2.54
C ILE A 57 13.13 -17.92 -2.95
N GLU A 58 14.07 -18.25 -2.06
CA GLU A 58 15.51 -18.27 -2.37
C GLU A 58 15.85 -19.25 -3.51
N LYS A 59 15.01 -20.26 -3.75
CA LYS A 59 15.23 -21.29 -4.78
C LYS A 59 14.54 -20.97 -6.11
N ARG A 60 13.77 -19.87 -6.19
CA ARG A 60 12.98 -19.53 -7.39
C ARG A 60 13.81 -18.82 -8.46
N THR A 61 13.41 -19.02 -9.71
CA THR A 61 13.93 -18.31 -10.89
C THR A 61 12.76 -17.57 -11.59
N PRO A 62 12.91 -16.28 -11.96
CA PRO A 62 14.05 -15.40 -11.65
C PRO A 62 14.23 -15.20 -10.15
N HIS A 63 15.48 -15.05 -9.71
CA HIS A 63 15.78 -14.88 -8.30
C HIS A 63 15.36 -13.48 -7.86
N TYR A 64 14.87 -13.32 -6.62
CA TYR A 64 14.33 -12.03 -6.16
C TYR A 64 15.37 -10.89 -6.20
N ARG A 65 16.67 -11.21 -6.15
CA ARG A 65 17.77 -10.23 -6.29
C ARG A 65 17.85 -9.57 -7.67
N GLU A 66 17.25 -10.19 -8.68
CA GLU A 66 17.15 -9.61 -10.03
C GLU A 66 15.94 -8.65 -10.15
N ILE A 67 15.01 -8.73 -9.20
CA ILE A 67 13.75 -7.96 -9.21
C ILE A 67 13.84 -6.77 -8.27
N PHE A 68 14.45 -6.94 -7.09
CA PHE A 68 14.50 -5.92 -6.05
C PHE A 68 15.80 -5.12 -6.07
N PRO A 69 15.76 -3.81 -5.78
CA PRO A 69 14.59 -3.03 -5.39
C PRO A 69 13.66 -2.66 -6.57
N LEU A 70 12.34 -2.66 -6.31
CA LEU A 70 11.36 -2.10 -7.24
C LEU A 70 11.18 -0.61 -6.92
N GLY A 71 11.72 0.26 -7.77
CA GLY A 71 11.77 1.70 -7.56
C GLY A 71 10.67 2.47 -8.29
N TYR A 72 10.21 3.54 -7.66
CA TYR A 72 9.33 4.55 -8.23
C TYR A 72 10.00 5.91 -8.10
N ASP A 73 10.00 6.70 -9.18
CA ASP A 73 10.42 8.10 -9.13
C ASP A 73 9.42 8.90 -8.28
N LEU A 74 9.93 9.58 -7.25
CA LEU A 74 9.08 10.28 -6.30
C LEU A 74 8.34 11.44 -6.97
N ASP A 75 8.95 12.10 -7.97
CA ASP A 75 8.32 13.24 -8.64
C ASP A 75 7.22 12.78 -9.62
N ASP A 76 7.36 11.63 -10.26
CA ASP A 76 6.27 10.97 -11.00
C ASP A 76 5.08 10.65 -10.10
N VAL A 77 5.35 10.15 -8.88
CA VAL A 77 4.31 9.88 -7.88
C VAL A 77 3.62 11.17 -7.47
N LYS A 78 4.39 12.22 -7.13
CA LYS A 78 3.86 13.55 -6.78
C LYS A 78 2.97 14.12 -7.89
N ARG A 79 3.44 14.10 -9.15
CA ARG A 79 2.67 14.55 -10.32
C ARG A 79 1.38 13.76 -10.48
N THR A 80 1.45 12.43 -10.31
CA THR A 80 0.27 11.55 -10.41
C THR A 80 -0.76 11.88 -9.33
N PHE A 81 -0.31 12.12 -8.10
CA PHE A 81 -1.18 12.52 -7.00
C PHE A 81 -1.85 13.87 -7.26
N GLN A 82 -1.10 14.89 -7.66
CA GLN A 82 -1.67 16.20 -7.99
C GLN A 82 -2.72 16.10 -9.10
N LYS A 83 -2.39 15.43 -10.21
CA LYS A 83 -3.27 15.28 -11.36
C LYS A 83 -4.57 14.55 -11.04
N LYS A 84 -4.51 13.51 -10.21
CA LYS A 84 -5.67 12.64 -9.93
C LYS A 84 -6.46 13.03 -8.69
N LEU A 85 -5.81 13.60 -7.68
CA LEU A 85 -6.40 13.79 -6.36
C LEU A 85 -6.66 15.27 -6.02
N GLY A 86 -6.18 16.22 -6.82
CA GLY A 86 -6.30 17.66 -6.55
C GLY A 86 -7.73 18.20 -6.39
N HIS A 87 -8.74 17.48 -6.87
CA HIS A 87 -10.16 17.81 -6.71
C HIS A 87 -10.97 16.53 -6.47
N THR A 88 -10.94 16.01 -5.25
CA THR A 88 -11.53 14.70 -4.93
C THR A 88 -12.65 14.80 -3.92
N LEU A 89 -13.70 14.00 -4.11
CA LEU A 89 -14.76 13.79 -3.13
C LEU A 89 -14.56 12.43 -2.45
N LEU A 90 -14.44 12.41 -1.12
CA LEU A 90 -14.46 11.19 -0.32
C LEU A 90 -15.84 11.00 0.28
N ALA A 91 -16.59 10.00 -0.20
CA ALA A 91 -17.89 9.64 0.36
C ALA A 91 -17.76 8.44 1.33
N LEU A 92 -18.16 8.64 2.59
CA LEU A 92 -18.26 7.60 3.60
C LEU A 92 -19.63 6.93 3.52
N ARG A 93 -19.64 5.60 3.70
CA ARG A 93 -20.88 4.82 3.67
C ARG A 93 -20.90 3.75 4.75
N LYS A 94 -22.11 3.45 5.26
CA LYS A 94 -22.45 2.22 5.95
C LYS A 94 -22.93 1.18 4.94
N THR A 95 -22.68 -0.09 5.25
CA THR A 95 -23.11 -1.23 4.43
C THR A 95 -23.95 -2.16 5.28
N ARG A 96 -25.06 -2.66 4.72
CA ARG A 96 -25.83 -3.77 5.30
C ARG A 96 -26.20 -4.78 4.23
N VAL A 97 -26.33 -6.05 4.62
CA VAL A 97 -26.86 -7.10 3.75
C VAL A 97 -28.28 -7.41 4.19
N LYS A 98 -29.25 -7.31 3.28
CA LYS A 98 -30.65 -7.62 3.53
C LYS A 98 -31.19 -8.43 2.36
N ASP A 99 -31.79 -9.59 2.63
CA ASP A 99 -32.37 -10.50 1.63
C ASP A 99 -31.36 -10.87 0.52
N GLY A 100 -30.11 -11.15 0.92
CA GLY A 100 -29.01 -11.45 -0.02
C GLY A 100 -28.51 -10.26 -0.83
N LYS A 101 -29.05 -9.05 -0.64
CA LYS A 101 -28.65 -7.83 -1.36
C LYS A 101 -27.85 -6.90 -0.46
N THR A 102 -26.73 -6.42 -0.97
CA THR A 102 -25.92 -5.39 -0.31
C THR A 102 -26.54 -4.02 -0.53
N GLN A 103 -26.84 -3.32 0.56
CA GLN A 103 -27.38 -1.96 0.58
C GLN A 103 -26.35 -1.01 1.17
N PHE A 104 -26.29 0.21 0.61
CA PHE A 104 -25.35 1.25 1.01
C PHE A 104 -26.09 2.50 1.49
N TRP A 105 -25.63 3.06 2.60
CA TRP A 105 -26.11 4.33 3.13
C TRP A 105 -24.92 5.29 3.19
N PHE A 106 -24.89 6.30 2.34
CA PHE A 106 -23.86 7.34 2.39
C PHE A 106 -24.17 8.27 3.56
N GLU A 107 -23.21 8.42 4.47
CA GLU A 107 -23.44 9.11 5.74
C GLU A 107 -22.67 10.42 5.89
N ALA A 108 -21.61 10.60 5.09
CA ALA A 108 -20.83 11.81 5.09
C ALA A 108 -20.04 11.93 3.78
N ALA A 109 -19.74 13.15 3.36
CA ALA A 109 -18.86 13.41 2.24
C ALA A 109 -17.84 14.52 2.56
N TYR A 110 -16.61 14.36 2.07
CA TYR A 110 -15.53 15.34 2.25
C TYR A 110 -15.02 15.81 0.90
N LEU A 111 -14.93 17.12 0.72
CA LEU A 111 -14.23 17.75 -0.38
C LEU A 111 -12.75 17.89 -0.03
N MET A 112 -11.89 17.33 -0.88
CA MET A 112 -10.45 17.35 -0.74
C MET A 112 -9.85 18.15 -1.91
N LYS A 113 -9.08 19.20 -1.60
CA LYS A 113 -8.43 20.03 -2.62
C LYS A 113 -6.95 20.23 -2.36
N ASP A 114 -6.23 20.42 -3.46
CA ASP A 114 -4.81 20.80 -3.54
C ASP A 114 -3.92 19.85 -2.73
N VAL A 115 -3.39 18.85 -3.41
CA VAL A 115 -2.49 17.87 -2.80
C VAL A 115 -1.19 18.56 -2.37
N LYS A 116 -0.84 18.40 -1.09
CA LYS A 116 0.47 18.72 -0.50
C LYS A 116 1.46 17.62 -0.83
N THR A 117 2.10 17.70 -2.00
CA THR A 117 3.03 16.67 -2.46
C THR A 117 4.27 16.52 -1.59
N GLU A 118 4.66 17.59 -0.89
CA GLU A 118 5.69 17.60 0.13
C GLU A 118 5.37 16.67 1.31
N MET A 119 4.09 16.36 1.55
CA MET A 119 3.68 15.45 2.63
C MET A 119 3.74 13.97 2.23
N ILE A 120 3.94 13.63 0.95
CA ILE A 120 3.94 12.23 0.49
C ILE A 120 5.07 11.43 1.14
N ALA A 121 6.30 11.94 1.12
CA ALA A 121 7.45 11.27 1.72
C ALA A 121 7.32 11.15 3.26
N PRO A 122 7.04 12.24 4.02
CA PRO A 122 6.82 12.15 5.46
C PRO A 122 5.72 11.16 5.87
N LEU A 123 4.62 11.10 5.11
CA LEU A 123 3.53 10.16 5.39
C LEU A 123 3.91 8.71 5.07
N LEU A 124 4.78 8.46 4.09
CA LEU A 124 5.33 7.12 3.87
C LEU A 124 6.26 6.73 5.02
N GLU A 125 7.18 7.63 5.39
CA GLU A 125 8.20 7.44 6.42
C GLU A 125 7.62 7.16 7.81
N ASP A 126 6.56 7.88 8.21
CA ASP A 126 5.89 7.68 9.51
C ASP A 126 4.88 6.50 9.52
N GLY A 127 4.75 5.80 8.40
CA GLY A 127 3.83 4.67 8.23
C GLY A 127 2.35 5.07 8.17
N SER A 128 2.02 6.34 7.95
CA SER A 128 0.65 6.81 7.67
C SER A 128 0.19 6.44 6.27
N MET A 129 1.14 6.30 5.35
CA MET A 129 0.97 5.84 3.97
C MET A 129 1.75 4.54 3.75
N ALA A 130 1.24 3.68 2.87
CA ALA A 130 1.83 2.39 2.51
C ALA A 130 1.75 2.16 0.99
N LEU A 131 2.67 1.34 0.50
CA LEU A 131 2.59 0.72 -0.82
C LEU A 131 1.84 -0.60 -0.71
N GLU A 132 0.83 -0.79 -1.55
CA GLU A 132 0.05 -2.02 -1.62
C GLU A 132 0.21 -2.67 -3.00
N PHE A 133 0.68 -3.91 -2.98
CA PHE A 133 0.66 -4.80 -4.12
C PHE A 133 -0.55 -5.71 -4.00
N ASP A 134 -1.32 -5.82 -5.09
CA ASP A 134 -2.37 -6.82 -5.26
C ASP A 134 -2.28 -7.32 -6.69
N ALA A 135 -1.38 -8.28 -6.88
CA ALA A 135 -1.08 -8.87 -8.16
C ALA A 135 -1.49 -10.34 -8.15
N GLN A 136 -2.17 -10.76 -9.21
CA GLN A 136 -2.52 -12.13 -9.52
C GLN A 136 -2.07 -12.44 -10.94
N THR A 137 -1.74 -13.71 -11.23
CA THR A 137 -1.19 -14.10 -12.54
C THR A 137 -2.02 -13.62 -13.72
N SER A 138 -3.36 -13.60 -13.59
CA SER A 138 -4.28 -13.09 -14.62
C SER A 138 -4.74 -11.64 -14.42
N HIS A 139 -4.46 -11.03 -13.27
CA HIS A 139 -4.99 -9.72 -12.92
C HIS A 139 -4.02 -8.96 -12.02
N ASN A 140 -3.29 -8.02 -12.61
CA ASN A 140 -2.49 -7.07 -11.86
C ASN A 140 -3.29 -5.77 -11.66
N HIS A 141 -3.70 -5.47 -10.43
CA HIS A 141 -4.45 -4.26 -10.10
C HIS A 141 -3.55 -3.01 -9.99
N GLY A 142 -2.26 -3.15 -10.30
CA GLY A 142 -1.25 -2.13 -10.12
C GLY A 142 -0.88 -1.90 -8.65
N THR A 143 0.27 -1.25 -8.47
CA THR A 143 0.72 -0.76 -7.18
C THR A 143 -0.17 0.39 -6.72
N LYS A 144 -0.66 0.31 -5.48
CA LYS A 144 -1.53 1.32 -4.89
C LYS A 144 -0.81 2.03 -3.76
N PHE A 145 -1.03 3.33 -3.66
CA PHE A 145 -0.72 4.08 -2.44
C PHE A 145 -1.96 4.09 -1.56
N ARG A 146 -1.80 3.66 -0.30
CA ARG A 146 -2.87 3.63 0.70
C ARG A 146 -2.49 4.58 1.82
N ILE A 147 -3.43 5.40 2.27
CA ILE A 147 -3.25 6.29 3.43
C ILE A 147 -4.26 5.90 4.53
N LYS A 148 -3.82 5.95 5.79
CA LYS A 148 -4.72 5.82 6.93
C LYS A 148 -5.75 6.94 6.87
N ARG A 149 -7.05 6.62 6.94
CA ARG A 149 -8.14 7.60 6.81
C ARG A 149 -7.99 8.80 7.75
N SER A 150 -7.58 8.56 8.99
CA SER A 150 -7.34 9.61 9.99
C SER A 150 -6.19 10.57 9.65
N ARG A 151 -5.30 10.16 8.73
CA ARG A 151 -4.14 10.93 8.28
C ARG A 151 -4.37 11.58 6.91
N ALA A 152 -5.42 11.19 6.19
CA ALA A 152 -5.77 11.77 4.89
C ALA A 152 -5.84 13.31 4.88
N PRO A 153 -6.36 14.00 5.92
CA PRO A 153 -6.36 15.46 5.95
C PRO A 153 -4.99 16.12 5.82
N LEU A 154 -3.91 15.43 6.21
CA LEU A 154 -2.55 15.97 6.11
C LEU A 154 -2.07 16.10 4.66
N LEU A 155 -2.65 15.32 3.73
CA LEU A 155 -2.27 15.29 2.32
C LEU A 155 -2.89 16.42 1.48
N PHE A 156 -3.84 17.18 2.03
CA PHE A 156 -4.63 18.17 1.28
C PHE A 156 -4.66 19.53 1.98
N ASN A 157 -4.62 20.62 1.23
CA ASN A 157 -4.80 21.97 1.81
C ASN A 157 -6.24 22.20 2.28
N GLU A 158 -7.22 21.70 1.53
CA GLU A 158 -8.62 21.66 1.97
C GLU A 158 -9.04 20.21 2.21
N PHE A 159 -9.55 19.93 3.41
CA PHE A 159 -10.25 18.68 3.73
C PHE A 159 -11.50 19.03 4.54
N ARG A 160 -12.63 19.18 3.84
CA ARG A 160 -13.84 19.79 4.41
C ARG A 160 -15.03 18.87 4.29
N LEU A 161 -15.76 18.67 5.40
CA LEU A 161 -17.06 18.01 5.39
C LEU A 161 -18.06 18.86 4.58
N VAL A 162 -18.78 18.24 3.65
CA VAL A 162 -19.78 18.90 2.80
C VAL A 162 -21.19 18.36 3.01
N GLU A 163 -21.32 17.16 3.56
CA GLU A 163 -22.57 16.49 3.94
C GLU A 163 -22.28 15.51 5.08
#